data_AF-A0A4Y8R4F5-F1
#
_entry.id   AF-A0A4Y8R4F5-F1
#
_cell.length_a   1.000
_cell.length_b   1.000
_cell.length_c   1.000
_cell.angle_alpha   90.00
_cell.angle_beta   90.00
_cell.angle_gamma   90.00
#
_symmetry.space_group_name_H-M   'P 1'
#
loop_
_entity.id
_entity.type
_entity.pdbx_description
1 polymer ?
#
loop_
_entity_poly.entity_id
_entity_poly.type
_entity_poly.pdbx_seq_one_letter_code
_entity_poly.pdbx_strand_id
1 'polypeptide(L)'
;MSYTPDPFAAAGTGRHTTGSGPDPGLAATPQPVPTSADQQAEQQSLGELVAEVSRDLSTLVRQEVELAKAEAKQSAQRAGKGAGMLAGAGVAGHMVLLFLSVALWWALGAVMGRGWSAVVVAVLWAIVAAVLAARGRKELRTVEGMPETTDTLKKIPNAVRGHEEKNS
;
A
#
# COMPACT_ATOMS: atom_id res chain seq x y z
N MET A 1 -7.18 -4.09 -35.60
CA MET A 1 -5.93 -4.67 -35.08
C MET A 1 -4.86 -4.35 -36.11
N SER A 2 -4.11 -3.27 -35.90
CA SER A 2 -3.26 -2.67 -36.92
C SER A 2 -1.80 -2.95 -36.57
N TYR A 3 -1.13 -3.69 -37.44
CA TYR A 3 0.28 -4.08 -37.32
C TYR A 3 1.13 -3.01 -38.02
N THR A 4 2.02 -2.36 -37.27
CA THR A 4 3.00 -1.40 -37.79
C THR A 4 4.37 -2.09 -37.79
N PRO A 5 5.03 -2.32 -38.93
CA PRO A 5 6.37 -2.92 -38.97
C PRO A 5 7.49 -1.92 -38.63
N ASP A 6 8.60 -2.44 -38.09
CA ASP A 6 9.78 -1.72 -37.60
C ASP A 6 10.66 -1.07 -38.70
N PRO A 7 11.27 0.10 -38.43
CA PRO A 7 12.11 0.83 -39.39
C PRO A 7 13.59 0.38 -39.47
N PHE A 8 14.00 -0.72 -38.84
CA PHE A 8 15.42 -1.14 -38.78
C PHE A 8 15.85 -2.16 -39.85
N ALA A 9 15.05 -2.36 -40.89
CA ALA A 9 15.44 -3.16 -42.05
C ALA A 9 16.30 -2.36 -43.04
N ALA A 10 17.58 -2.16 -42.72
CA ALA A 10 18.56 -1.65 -43.69
C ALA A 10 19.93 -2.32 -43.53
N ALA A 11 20.25 -3.13 -44.53
CA ALA A 11 21.50 -3.85 -44.70
C ALA A 11 22.67 -2.88 -44.99
N GLY A 12 23.79 -3.09 -44.28
CA GLY A 12 25.06 -2.43 -44.56
C GLY A 12 26.12 -3.45 -44.98
N THR A 13 26.07 -3.86 -46.25
CA THR A 13 27.07 -4.73 -46.88
C THR A 13 28.17 -3.87 -47.48
N GLY A 14 29.32 -3.76 -46.81
CA GLY A 14 30.51 -3.06 -47.30
C GLY A 14 31.70 -4.00 -47.41
N ARG A 15 31.95 -4.54 -48.61
CA ARG A 15 33.19 -5.24 -48.98
C ARG A 15 34.27 -4.20 -49.30
N HIS A 16 35.43 -4.29 -48.66
CA HIS A 16 36.65 -3.61 -49.11
C HIS A 16 37.63 -4.61 -49.73
N THR A 17 38.10 -4.27 -50.92
CA THR A 17 39.00 -5.03 -51.79
C THR A 17 40.47 -4.68 -51.55
N THR A 18 41.28 -5.74 -51.47
CA THR A 18 42.67 -5.95 -51.89
C THR A 18 43.60 -4.75 -52.13
N GLY A 19 44.70 -4.72 -51.37
CA GLY A 19 45.99 -4.11 -51.75
C GLY A 19 47.13 -4.94 -51.13
N SER A 20 47.85 -5.69 -51.96
CA SER A 20 49.02 -6.48 -51.57
C SER A 20 50.29 -5.78 -52.04
N GLY A 21 51.18 -5.44 -51.09
CA GLY A 21 52.59 -5.11 -51.32
C GLY A 21 53.44 -5.97 -50.36
N PRO A 22 54.63 -6.44 -50.77
CA PRO A 22 55.49 -7.27 -49.92
C PRO A 22 56.47 -6.40 -49.13
N ASP A 23 56.27 -6.28 -47.81
CA ASP A 23 57.23 -5.66 -46.89
C ASP A 23 58.10 -6.73 -46.21
N PRO A 24 59.42 -6.76 -46.45
CA PRO A 24 60.37 -7.60 -45.75
C PRO A 24 60.90 -6.85 -44.53
N GLY A 25 60.58 -7.31 -43.33
CA GLY A 25 61.24 -6.79 -42.14
C GLY A 25 60.42 -6.94 -40.87
N LEU A 26 60.82 -7.90 -40.05
CA LEU A 26 60.55 -7.87 -38.62
C LEU A 26 60.95 -6.50 -38.04
N ALA A 27 59.96 -5.66 -37.75
CA ALA A 27 60.07 -4.67 -36.69
C ALA A 27 58.88 -4.91 -35.77
N ALA A 28 59.12 -5.61 -34.66
CA ALA A 28 58.19 -5.70 -33.56
C ALA A 28 57.79 -4.26 -33.20
N THR A 29 56.55 -3.88 -33.51
CA THR A 29 55.96 -2.66 -33.00
C THR A 29 56.03 -2.77 -31.48
N PRO A 30 56.64 -1.82 -30.76
CA PRO A 30 56.58 -1.83 -29.31
C PRO A 30 55.11 -1.84 -28.93
N GLN A 31 54.63 -2.96 -28.40
CA GLN A 31 53.32 -3.03 -27.76
C GLN A 31 53.28 -1.84 -26.78
N PRO A 32 52.36 -0.88 -26.92
CA PRO A 32 52.23 0.19 -25.95
C PRO A 32 51.97 -0.48 -24.61
N VAL A 33 52.98 -0.48 -23.75
CA VAL A 33 52.83 -0.94 -22.37
C VAL A 33 51.72 -0.08 -21.78
N PRO A 34 50.62 -0.67 -21.28
CA PRO A 34 49.52 0.12 -20.73
C PRO A 34 50.12 1.04 -19.67
N THR A 35 50.08 2.33 -19.97
CA THR A 35 50.57 3.35 -19.05
C THR A 35 49.59 3.39 -17.88
N SER A 36 50.06 3.75 -16.69
CA SER A 36 49.20 3.91 -15.50
C SER A 36 47.98 4.80 -15.75
N ALA A 37 48.04 5.68 -16.75
CA ALA A 37 46.93 6.53 -17.19
C ALA A 37 45.76 5.76 -17.84
N ASP A 38 46.03 4.71 -18.63
CA ASP A 38 44.96 3.92 -19.28
C ASP A 38 44.20 3.06 -18.27
N GLN A 39 44.91 2.49 -17.29
CA GLN A 39 44.30 1.75 -16.19
C GLN A 39 43.46 2.66 -15.29
N GLN A 40 43.88 3.92 -15.08
CA GLN A 40 43.06 4.91 -14.38
C GLN A 40 41.82 5.31 -15.18
N ALA A 41 41.91 5.45 -16.50
CA ALA A 41 40.76 5.77 -17.35
C ALA A 41 39.72 4.62 -17.40
N GLU A 42 40.17 3.36 -17.44
CA GLU A 42 39.27 2.19 -17.32
C GLU A 42 38.60 2.10 -15.94
N GLN A 43 39.34 2.35 -14.86
CA GLN A 43 38.75 2.36 -13.51
C GLN A 43 37.74 3.50 -13.33
N GLN A 44 38.02 4.66 -13.93
CA GLN A 44 37.14 5.83 -13.87
C GLN A 44 35.85 5.60 -14.67
N SER A 45 35.93 4.94 -15.83
CA SER A 45 34.74 4.60 -16.63
C SER A 45 33.84 3.55 -15.96
N LEU A 46 34.42 2.54 -15.31
CA LEU A 46 33.66 1.58 -14.49
C LEU A 46 32.97 2.25 -13.30
N GLY A 47 33.65 3.21 -12.66
CA GLY A 47 33.04 4.04 -11.62
C GLY A 47 31.86 4.85 -12.13
N GLU A 48 31.94 5.40 -13.34
CA GLU A 48 30.89 6.18 -13.98
C GLU A 48 29.67 5.33 -14.38
N LEU A 49 29.90 4.13 -14.91
CA LEU A 49 28.85 3.13 -15.20
C LEU A 49 28.11 2.70 -13.94
N VAL A 50 28.84 2.41 -12.85
CA VAL A 50 28.23 2.06 -11.56
C VAL A 50 27.46 3.24 -10.97
N ALA A 51 27.96 4.46 -11.12
CA ALA A 51 27.28 5.67 -10.69
C ALA A 51 25.96 5.90 -11.46
N GLU A 52 25.95 5.68 -12.78
CA GLU A 52 24.77 5.82 -13.63
C GLU A 52 23.71 4.76 -13.29
N VAL A 53 24.09 3.48 -13.18
CA VAL A 53 23.16 2.41 -12.77
C VAL A 53 22.60 2.67 -11.38
N SER A 54 23.43 3.13 -10.43
CA SER A 54 22.97 3.47 -9.08
C SER A 54 21.94 4.60 -9.10
N ARG A 55 22.11 5.57 -10.00
CA ARG A 55 21.20 6.70 -10.18
C ARG A 55 19.90 6.29 -10.87
N ASP A 56 19.95 5.37 -11.83
CA ASP A 56 18.76 4.79 -12.46
C ASP A 56 17.94 3.96 -11.47
N LEU A 57 18.59 3.10 -10.68
CA LEU A 57 17.92 2.33 -9.63
C LEU A 57 17.29 3.25 -8.58
N SER A 58 18.00 4.30 -8.16
CA SER A 58 17.46 5.31 -7.24
C SER A 58 16.22 6.01 -7.82
N THR A 59 16.24 6.28 -9.12
CA THR A 59 15.11 6.87 -9.85
C THR A 59 13.91 5.93 -9.88
N LEU A 60 14.11 4.63 -10.18
CA LEU A 60 13.05 3.62 -10.17
C LEU A 60 12.42 3.45 -8.79
N VAL A 61 13.23 3.31 -7.74
CA VAL A 61 12.73 3.21 -6.35
C VAL A 61 11.89 4.41 -6.00
N ARG A 62 12.33 5.62 -6.38
CA ARG A 62 11.57 6.84 -6.13
C ARG A 62 10.26 6.89 -6.91
N GLN A 63 10.25 6.40 -8.14
CA GLN A 63 9.02 6.28 -8.95
C GLN A 63 8.04 5.25 -8.36
N GLU A 64 8.50 4.09 -7.90
CA GLU A 64 7.62 3.11 -7.22
C GLU A 64 7.02 3.70 -5.94
N VAL A 65 7.82 4.44 -5.16
CA VAL A 65 7.32 5.14 -3.97
C VAL A 65 6.31 6.22 -4.34
N GLU A 66 6.56 7.01 -5.39
CA GLU A 66 5.62 8.03 -5.86
C GLU A 66 4.31 7.42 -6.37
N LEU A 67 4.39 6.30 -7.09
CA LEU A 67 3.23 5.54 -7.56
C LEU A 67 2.44 4.97 -6.38
N ALA A 68 3.11 4.27 -5.45
CA ALA A 68 2.49 3.70 -4.26
C ALA A 68 1.83 4.80 -3.41
N LYS A 69 2.48 5.97 -3.30
CA LYS A 69 1.90 7.14 -2.63
C LYS A 69 0.68 7.67 -3.37
N ALA A 70 0.69 7.72 -4.70
CA ALA A 70 -0.47 8.13 -5.49
C ALA A 70 -1.64 7.15 -5.34
N GLU A 71 -1.38 5.84 -5.38
CA GLU A 71 -2.40 4.79 -5.18
C GLU A 71 -2.95 4.80 -3.75
N ALA A 72 -2.09 4.96 -2.74
CA ALA A 72 -2.51 5.11 -1.36
C ALA A 72 -3.39 6.36 -1.17
N LYS A 73 -3.01 7.49 -1.77
CA LYS A 73 -3.82 8.73 -1.73
C LYS A 73 -5.18 8.53 -2.40
N GLN A 74 -5.23 7.89 -3.58
CA GLN A 74 -6.48 7.61 -4.28
C GLN A 74 -7.37 6.66 -3.47
N SER A 75 -6.78 5.63 -2.88
CA SER A 75 -7.46 4.68 -2.00
C SER A 75 -8.02 5.38 -0.76
N ALA A 76 -7.23 6.24 -0.11
CA ALA A 76 -7.67 7.04 1.03
C ALA A 76 -8.81 8.00 0.68
N GLN A 77 -8.77 8.64 -0.50
CA GLN A 77 -9.86 9.51 -0.95
C GLN A 77 -11.15 8.73 -1.21
N ARG A 78 -11.06 7.56 -1.86
CA ARG A 78 -12.23 6.70 -2.11
C ARG A 78 -12.82 6.17 -0.80
N ALA A 79 -11.97 5.67 0.10
CA ALA A 79 -12.39 5.23 1.43
C ALA A 79 -13.00 6.39 2.23
N GLY A 80 -12.39 7.58 2.21
CA GLY A 80 -12.89 8.78 2.88
C GLY A 80 -14.24 9.24 2.33
N LYS A 81 -14.43 9.24 1.01
CA LYS A 81 -15.74 9.53 0.39
C LYS A 81 -16.78 8.50 0.81
N GLY A 82 -16.44 7.21 0.78
CA GLY A 82 -17.32 6.12 1.21
C GLY A 82 -17.74 6.27 2.67
N ALA A 83 -16.77 6.47 3.56
CA ALA A 83 -17.01 6.71 4.99
C ALA A 83 -17.85 7.97 5.21
N GLY A 84 -17.59 9.06 4.48
CA GLY A 84 -18.39 10.29 4.53
C GLY A 84 -19.84 10.09 4.10
N MET A 85 -20.07 9.33 3.01
CA MET A 85 -21.42 8.99 2.57
C MET A 85 -22.15 8.11 3.59
N LEU A 86 -21.48 7.13 4.19
CA LEU A 86 -22.07 6.29 5.23
C LEU A 86 -22.38 7.08 6.50
N ALA A 87 -21.49 7.98 6.91
CA ALA A 87 -21.75 8.88 8.05
C ALA A 87 -22.96 9.78 7.77
N GLY A 88 -23.02 10.40 6.58
CA GLY A 88 -24.15 11.20 6.14
C GLY A 88 -25.46 10.41 6.08
N ALA A 89 -25.43 9.18 5.56
CA ALA A 89 -26.57 8.28 5.54
C ALA A 89 -27.03 7.90 6.95
N GLY A 90 -26.10 7.73 7.90
CA GLY A 90 -26.41 7.51 9.31
C GLY A 90 -27.17 8.69 9.93
N VAL A 91 -26.70 9.92 9.69
CA VAL A 91 -27.38 11.13 10.17
C VAL A 91 -28.75 11.31 9.52
N ALA A 92 -28.84 11.17 8.19
CA ALA A 92 -30.10 11.27 7.46
C ALA A 92 -31.11 10.21 7.90
N GLY A 93 -30.65 8.96 8.05
CA GLY A 93 -31.47 7.86 8.58
C GLY A 93 -31.96 8.11 10.00
N HIS A 94 -31.12 8.69 10.87
CA HIS A 94 -31.53 9.09 12.21
C HIS A 94 -32.63 10.18 12.17
N MET A 95 -32.52 11.17 11.30
CA MET A 95 -33.56 12.19 11.11
C MET A 95 -34.88 11.60 10.62
N VAL A 96 -34.83 10.67 9.67
CA VAL A 96 -36.02 9.95 9.19
C VAL A 96 -36.70 9.19 10.34
N LEU A 97 -35.92 8.47 11.16
CA LEU A 97 -36.45 7.75 12.32
C LEU A 97 -37.08 8.69 13.36
N LEU A 98 -36.48 9.87 13.58
CA LEU A 98 -37.02 10.89 14.48
C LEU A 98 -38.37 11.42 13.97
N PHE A 99 -38.46 11.80 12.69
CA PHE A 99 -39.71 12.29 12.12
C PHE A 99 -40.79 11.20 12.05
N LEU A 100 -40.43 9.95 11.73
CA LEU A 100 -41.36 8.83 11.81
C LEU A 100 -41.88 8.61 13.24
N SER A 101 -41.03 8.79 14.25
CA SER A 101 -41.45 8.66 15.65
C SER A 101 -42.45 9.75 16.04
N VAL A 102 -42.21 11.00 15.62
CA VAL A 102 -43.14 12.12 15.85
C VAL A 102 -44.45 11.90 15.09
N ALA A 103 -44.38 11.48 13.84
CA ALA A 103 -45.56 11.17 13.03
C ALA A 103 -46.39 10.03 13.63
N LEU A 104 -45.73 8.96 14.08
CA LEU A 104 -46.38 7.84 14.76
C LEU A 104 -47.03 8.29 16.06
N TRP A 105 -46.33 9.07 16.88
CA TRP A 105 -46.90 9.65 18.10
C TRP A 105 -48.15 10.48 17.79
N TRP A 106 -48.09 11.37 16.79
CA TRP A 106 -49.25 12.16 16.38
C TRP A 106 -50.41 11.31 15.88
N ALA A 107 -50.14 10.30 15.05
CA ALA A 107 -51.14 9.40 14.49
C ALA A 107 -51.85 8.59 15.59
N LEU A 108 -51.10 7.98 16.53
CA LEU A 108 -51.68 7.28 17.68
C LEU A 108 -52.40 8.27 18.60
N GLY A 109 -51.88 9.49 18.71
CA GLY A 109 -52.44 10.55 19.55
C GLY A 109 -53.87 10.90 19.17
N ALA A 110 -54.22 10.79 17.89
CA ALA A 110 -55.57 11.00 17.39
C ALA A 110 -56.57 9.89 17.79
N VAL A 111 -56.08 8.69 18.13
CA VAL A 111 -56.92 7.52 18.44
C VAL A 111 -57.03 7.27 19.95
N MET A 112 -55.92 7.36 20.68
CA MET A 112 -55.84 6.99 22.11
C MET A 112 -55.37 8.12 23.04
N GLY A 113 -55.14 9.32 22.49
CA GLY A 113 -54.60 10.46 23.22
C GLY A 113 -53.07 10.48 23.27
N ARG A 114 -52.51 11.69 23.31
CA ARG A 114 -51.06 11.92 23.18
C ARG A 114 -50.25 11.30 24.33
N GLY A 115 -50.78 11.22 25.54
CA GLY A 115 -50.08 10.62 26.69
C GLY A 115 -49.79 9.13 26.49
N TRP A 116 -50.81 8.32 26.22
CA TRP A 116 -50.66 6.88 25.99
C TRP A 116 -49.86 6.58 24.71
N SER A 117 -50.01 7.42 23.70
CA SER A 117 -49.22 7.30 22.47
C SER A 117 -47.72 7.45 22.71
N ALA A 118 -47.31 8.35 23.61
CA ALA A 118 -45.92 8.52 24.00
C ALA A 118 -45.36 7.24 24.63
N VAL A 119 -46.14 6.59 25.51
CA VAL A 119 -45.77 5.33 26.16
C VAL A 119 -45.58 4.22 25.12
N VAL A 120 -46.48 4.09 24.16
CA VAL A 120 -46.37 3.08 23.10
C VAL A 120 -45.10 3.30 22.25
N VAL A 121 -44.84 4.54 21.83
CA VAL A 121 -43.63 4.88 21.06
C VAL A 121 -42.36 4.64 21.89
N ALA A 122 -42.39 4.93 23.19
CA ALA A 122 -41.26 4.67 24.09
C ALA A 122 -40.97 3.17 24.24
N VAL A 123 -42.01 2.34 24.41
CA VAL A 123 -41.87 0.87 24.46
C VAL A 123 -41.32 0.32 23.15
N LEU A 124 -41.80 0.82 22.00
CA LEU A 124 -41.26 0.44 20.69
C LEU A 124 -39.76 0.74 20.60
N TRP A 125 -39.33 1.94 20.98
CA TRP A 125 -37.91 2.29 21.00
C TRP A 125 -37.08 1.49 22.00
N ALA A 126 -37.65 1.16 23.16
CA ALA A 126 -36.98 0.30 24.14
C ALA A 126 -36.70 -1.10 23.57
N ILE A 127 -37.66 -1.68 22.82
CA ILE A 127 -37.46 -2.97 22.13
C ILE A 127 -36.37 -2.85 21.06
N VAL A 128 -36.41 -1.81 20.22
CA VAL A 128 -35.39 -1.56 19.20
C VAL A 128 -34.01 -1.44 19.85
N ALA A 129 -33.88 -0.65 20.91
CA ALA A 129 -32.63 -0.46 21.65
C ALA A 129 -32.12 -1.76 22.26
N ALA A 130 -33.00 -2.58 22.87
CA ALA A 130 -32.63 -3.88 23.42
C ALA A 130 -32.08 -4.83 22.35
N VAL A 131 -32.72 -4.88 21.18
CA VAL A 131 -32.26 -5.71 20.04
C VAL A 131 -30.91 -5.21 19.53
N LEU A 132 -30.75 -3.90 19.29
CA LEU A 132 -29.50 -3.32 18.82
C LEU A 132 -28.36 -3.55 19.82
N ALA A 133 -28.61 -3.36 21.12
CA ALA A 133 -27.61 -3.61 22.17
C ALA A 133 -27.21 -5.09 22.23
N ALA A 134 -28.17 -6.01 22.09
CA ALA A 134 -27.89 -7.45 22.08
C ALA A 134 -27.05 -7.86 20.85
N ARG A 135 -27.41 -7.35 19.65
CA ARG A 135 -26.65 -7.61 18.42
C ARG A 135 -25.26 -6.97 18.46
N GLY A 136 -25.17 -5.70 18.84
CA GLY A 136 -23.89 -5.00 18.98
C GLY A 136 -22.96 -5.70 19.96
N ARG A 137 -23.48 -6.15 21.12
CA ARG A 137 -22.70 -6.93 22.08
C ARG A 137 -22.22 -8.26 21.50
N LYS A 138 -23.02 -8.93 20.67
CA LYS A 138 -22.62 -10.18 20.00
C LYS A 138 -21.47 -9.93 19.02
N GLU A 139 -21.57 -8.90 18.18
CA GLU A 139 -20.51 -8.57 17.22
C GLU A 139 -19.22 -8.12 17.91
N LEU A 140 -19.30 -7.29 18.96
CA LEU A 140 -18.12 -6.88 19.74
C LEU A 140 -17.43 -8.08 20.39
N ARG A 141 -18.18 -9.06 20.90
CA ARG A 141 -17.61 -10.31 21.45
C ARG A 141 -16.93 -11.17 20.40
N THR A 142 -17.38 -11.15 19.15
CA THR A 142 -16.70 -11.83 18.04
C THR A 142 -15.35 -11.18 17.74
N VAL A 143 -15.26 -9.85 17.84
CA VAL A 143 -14.02 -9.10 17.62
C VAL A 143 -13.06 -9.23 18.82
N GLU A 144 -13.58 -9.27 20.06
CA GLU A 144 -12.82 -9.56 21.28
C GLU A 144 -12.44 -11.05 21.43
N GLY A 145 -12.92 -11.92 20.54
CA GLY A 145 -12.64 -13.36 20.48
C GLY A 145 -11.23 -13.75 20.03
N MET A 146 -10.23 -12.88 20.24
CA MET A 146 -8.80 -13.25 20.17
C MET A 146 -8.10 -13.24 21.56
N PRO A 147 -8.65 -13.84 22.63
CA PRO A 147 -8.02 -13.87 23.95
C PRO A 147 -7.15 -15.13 24.14
N GLU A 148 -6.23 -15.44 23.22
CA GLU A 148 -5.17 -16.46 23.46
C GLU A 148 -3.77 -15.83 23.55
N THR A 149 -3.66 -14.51 23.38
CA THR A 149 -2.35 -13.82 23.42
C THR A 149 -2.08 -13.15 24.77
N THR A 150 -3.10 -12.85 25.56
CA THR A 150 -2.92 -12.20 26.88
C THR A 150 -2.49 -13.18 27.97
N ASP A 151 -2.88 -14.46 27.88
CA ASP A 151 -2.43 -15.51 28.81
C ASP A 151 -0.98 -15.94 28.55
N THR A 152 -0.51 -15.83 27.31
CA THR A 152 0.91 -16.06 26.96
C THR A 152 1.80 -14.92 27.46
N LEU A 153 1.33 -13.66 27.42
CA LEU A 153 2.08 -12.50 27.93
C LEU A 153 2.17 -12.47 29.47
N LYS A 154 1.21 -13.06 30.20
CA LYS A 154 1.29 -13.21 31.66
C LYS A 154 2.22 -14.36 32.11
N LYS A 155 2.58 -15.29 31.20
CA LYS A 155 3.45 -16.45 31.50
C LYS A 155 4.95 -16.22 31.27
N ILE A 156 5.38 -15.06 30.75
CA ILE A 156 6.80 -14.75 30.54
C ILE A 156 7.32 -13.59 31.44
N PRO A 157 7.37 -13.75 32.77
CA PRO A 157 8.21 -12.87 33.61
C PRO A 157 9.55 -13.50 34.05
N ASN A 158 9.85 -14.76 33.74
CA ASN A 158 11.04 -15.43 34.31
C ASN A 158 12.19 -15.74 33.33
N ALA A 159 12.13 -15.32 32.07
CA ALA A 159 13.23 -15.51 31.12
C ALA A 159 14.26 -14.35 31.11
N VAL A 160 14.02 -13.27 31.87
CA VAL A 160 14.90 -12.08 31.92
C VAL A 160 15.80 -12.06 33.17
N ARG A 161 15.66 -13.00 34.11
CA ARG A 161 16.64 -13.17 35.18
C ARG A 161 17.67 -14.21 34.74
N GLY A 162 18.78 -13.68 34.25
CA GLY A 162 19.94 -14.43 33.78
C GLY A 162 20.45 -15.42 34.81
N HIS A 163 20.93 -16.55 34.29
CA HIS A 163 21.72 -17.50 35.03
C HIS A 163 23.05 -16.83 35.40
N GLU A 164 23.16 -16.32 36.63
CA GLU A 164 24.47 -16.20 37.28
C GLU A 164 24.92 -17.62 37.62
N GLU A 165 25.67 -18.21 36.69
CA GLU A 165 26.58 -19.33 36.96
C GLU A 165 27.52 -18.93 38.08
N LYS A 166 27.19 -19.35 39.30
CA LYS A 166 28.11 -19.31 40.43
C LYS A 166 29.06 -20.49 40.34
N ASN A 167 30.19 -20.26 39.66
CA ASN A 167 31.39 -21.08 39.77
C ASN A 167 31.98 -20.91 41.17
N SER A 168 32.00 -21.97 41.97
CA SER A 168 32.87 -22.18 43.13
C SER A 168 32.91 -23.66 43.48
#